data_AF-A0A931MRM5-F1
#
_entry.id   AF-A0A931MRM5-F1
#
_cell.length_a   1.000
_cell.length_b   1.000
_cell.length_c   1.000
_cell.angle_alpha   90.00
_cell.angle_beta   90.00
_cell.angle_gamma   90.00
#
_symmetry.space_group_name_H-M   'P 1'
#
loop_
_entity.id
_entity.type
_entity.pdbx_description
1 polymer ?
#
loop_
_entity_poly.entity_id
_entity_poly.type
_entity_poly.pdbx_seq_one_letter_code
_entity_poly.pdbx_strand_id
1 'polypeptide(L)'
;ERPDGLVSDFRGFTYDDRGLGITLARLQKEGQFLHRKAARLRRLAENASPRVRAELEAKIAVLEDHRTAIGAKRGKINRELAFHFARQIADYAAAAEATVIAVED
;
A
#
# COMPACT_ATOMS: atom_id res chain seq x y z
N GLU A 1 -38.89 6.04 -13.73
CA GLU A 1 -37.96 5.08 -14.36
C GLU A 1 -38.41 4.87 -15.80
N ARG A 2 -37.53 5.09 -16.79
CA ARG A 2 -37.76 4.49 -18.11
C ARG A 2 -37.36 2.99 -18.00
N PRO A 3 -37.92 2.10 -18.83
CA PRO A 3 -37.62 0.67 -18.77
C PRO A 3 -36.18 0.34 -19.22
N ASP A 4 -35.44 1.35 -19.68
CA ASP A 4 -34.14 1.22 -20.31
C ASP A 4 -33.08 1.45 -19.22
N GLY A 5 -32.60 0.35 -18.62
CA GLY A 5 -31.49 0.38 -17.68
C GLY A 5 -30.22 1.02 -18.28
N LEU A 6 -29.28 1.40 -17.42
CA LEU A 6 -27.97 1.92 -17.84
C LEU A 6 -27.27 0.90 -18.76
N VAL A 7 -27.21 1.19 -20.07
CA VAL A 7 -26.43 0.41 -21.03
C VAL A 7 -25.04 1.03 -21.08
N SER A 8 -24.02 0.26 -20.69
CA SER A 8 -22.61 0.65 -20.80
C SER A 8 -21.97 -0.15 -21.93
N ASP A 9 -21.30 0.54 -22.85
CA ASP A 9 -20.45 -0.04 -23.89
C ASP A 9 -19.00 -0.27 -23.42
N PHE A 10 -18.77 -0.14 -22.10
CA PHE A 10 -17.46 -0.23 -21.48
C PHE A 10 -16.83 -1.61 -21.73
N ARG A 11 -15.73 -1.63 -22.49
CA ARG A 11 -15.00 -2.86 -22.86
C ARG A 11 -13.98 -3.33 -21.81
N GLY A 12 -14.05 -2.77 -20.59
CA GLY A 12 -13.03 -2.98 -19.57
C GLY A 12 -11.83 -2.06 -19.79
N PHE A 13 -11.42 -1.37 -18.73
CA PHE A 13 -10.20 -0.57 -18.70
C PHE A 13 -9.29 -1.14 -17.60
N THR A 14 -8.07 -1.55 -17.96
CA THR A 14 -7.06 -1.94 -16.98
C THR A 14 -6.24 -0.73 -16.61
N TYR A 15 -6.32 -0.34 -15.34
CA TYR A 15 -5.50 0.72 -14.78
C TYR A 15 -4.01 0.38 -14.88
N ASP A 16 -3.24 1.24 -15.55
CA ASP A 16 -1.79 1.18 -15.55
C ASP A 16 -1.26 1.84 -14.28
N ASP A 17 -0.86 1.00 -13.33
CA ASP A 17 -0.32 1.41 -12.05
C ASP A 17 1.15 1.86 -12.12
N ARG A 18 1.75 1.86 -13.32
CA ARG A 18 3.15 2.20 -13.59
C ARG A 18 4.14 1.36 -12.77
N GLY A 19 3.76 0.15 -12.37
CA GLY A 19 4.56 -0.73 -11.51
C GLY A 19 4.56 -0.36 -10.03
N LEU A 20 3.73 0.60 -9.60
CA LEU A 20 3.63 0.99 -8.20
C LEU A 20 2.99 -0.10 -7.33
N GLY A 21 2.08 -0.92 -7.87
CA GLY A 21 1.50 -2.06 -7.18
C GLY A 21 2.52 -3.16 -6.89
N ILE A 22 3.42 -3.45 -7.84
CA ILE A 22 4.58 -4.35 -7.61
C ILE A 22 5.46 -3.81 -6.48
N THR A 23 5.75 -2.50 -6.52
CA THR A 23 6.54 -1.84 -5.48
C THR A 23 5.85 -1.91 -4.10
N LEU A 24 4.54 -1.69 -4.06
CA LEU A 24 3.74 -1.77 -2.85
C LEU A 24 3.73 -3.19 -2.26
N ALA A 25 3.55 -4.21 -3.09
CA ALA A 25 3.59 -5.61 -2.67
C ALA A 25 4.96 -5.99 -2.09
N ARG A 26 6.05 -5.53 -2.72
CA ARG A 26 7.41 -5.72 -2.21
C ARG A 26 7.61 -5.07 -0.84
N LEU A 27 7.22 -3.79 -0.70
CA LEU A 27 7.32 -3.07 0.57
C LEU A 27 6.47 -3.71 1.67
N GLN A 28 5.31 -4.26 1.33
CA GLN A 28 4.47 -5.00 2.28
C GLN A 28 5.17 -6.28 2.77
N LYS A 29 5.76 -7.06 1.86
CA LYS A 29 6.53 -8.26 2.21
C LYS A 29 7.73 -7.91 3.11
N GLU A 30 8.42 -6.83 2.78
CA GLU A 30 9.55 -6.34 3.58
C GLU A 30 9.11 -5.90 4.98
N GLY A 31 8.03 -5.12 5.10
CA GLY A 31 7.48 -4.72 6.40
C GLY A 31 7.06 -5.91 7.26
N GLN A 32 6.43 -6.93 6.67
CA GLN A 32 6.08 -8.17 7.38
C GLN A 32 7.31 -8.96 7.82
N PHE A 33 8.37 -8.95 7.01
CA PHE A 33 9.64 -9.57 7.39
C PHE A 33 10.28 -8.85 8.59
N LEU A 34 10.38 -7.51 8.56
CA LEU A 34 10.93 -6.72 9.65
C LEU A 34 10.15 -6.92 10.95
N HIS A 35 8.80 -6.91 10.87
CA HIS A 35 7.94 -7.17 12.01
C HIS A 35 8.21 -8.55 12.64
N ARG A 36 8.25 -9.61 11.83
CA ARG A 36 8.56 -10.97 12.32
C ARG A 36 9.95 -11.06 12.93
N LYS A 37 10.95 -10.40 12.32
CA LYS A 37 12.33 -10.38 12.82
C LYS A 37 12.41 -9.68 14.18
N ALA A 38 11.80 -8.51 14.32
CA ALA A 38 11.75 -7.78 15.60
C ALA A 38 11.04 -8.62 16.68
N ALA A 39 9.91 -9.25 16.37
CA ALA A 39 9.21 -10.14 17.30
C ALA A 39 10.08 -11.33 17.76
N ARG A 40 10.87 -11.92 16.85
CA ARG A 40 11.81 -12.99 17.22
C ARG A 40 12.91 -12.49 18.16
N LEU A 41 13.47 -11.31 17.89
CA LEU A 41 14.50 -10.71 18.75
C LEU A 41 13.95 -10.34 20.14
N ARG A 42 12.71 -9.86 20.22
CA ARG A 42 12.04 -9.60 21.52
C ARG A 42 11.97 -10.86 22.37
N ARG A 43 11.55 -11.99 21.78
CA ARG A 43 11.53 -13.29 22.47
C ARG A 43 12.92 -13.75 22.92
N LEU A 44 13.95 -13.49 22.12
CA LEU A 44 15.34 -13.78 22.49
C LEU A 44 15.81 -12.92 23.68
N ALA A 45 15.35 -11.68 23.76
CA ALA A 45 15.76 -10.73 24.81
C ALA A 45 15.16 -11.05 26.18
N GLU A 46 14.02 -11.74 26.24
CA GLU A 46 13.30 -12.09 27.48
C GLU A 46 14.20 -12.82 28.49
N ASN A 47 15.04 -13.75 28.05
CA ASN A 47 15.91 -14.55 28.92
C ASN A 47 17.41 -14.27 28.72
N ALA A 48 17.75 -13.20 28.01
CA ALA A 48 19.14 -12.84 27.73
C ALA A 48 19.83 -12.22 28.96
N SER A 49 21.14 -12.39 29.07
CA SER A 49 21.95 -11.64 30.05
C SER A 49 21.89 -10.13 29.76
N PRO A 50 22.12 -9.25 30.76
CA PRO A 50 21.89 -7.81 30.61
C PRO A 50 22.60 -7.18 29.39
N ARG A 51 23.85 -7.56 29.15
CA ARG A 51 24.62 -7.09 27.99
C ARG A 51 23.99 -7.52 26.67
N VAL A 52 23.61 -8.79 26.55
CA VAL A 52 23.02 -9.35 25.33
C VAL A 52 21.62 -8.76 25.11
N ARG A 53 20.84 -8.55 26.18
CA ARG A 53 19.54 -7.89 26.12
C ARG A 53 19.68 -6.47 25.54
N ALA A 54 20.63 -5.67 26.05
CA ALA A 54 20.86 -4.31 25.54
C ALA A 54 21.24 -4.32 24.04
N GLU A 55 22.09 -5.25 23.60
CA GLU A 55 22.44 -5.40 22.19
C GLU A 55 21.24 -5.80 21.31
N LEU A 56 20.35 -6.66 21.83
CA LEU A 56 19.12 -7.06 21.13
C LEU A 56 18.11 -5.91 21.04
N GLU A 57 17.94 -5.14 22.12
CA GLU A 57 17.06 -3.97 22.16
C GLU A 57 17.51 -2.90 21.14
N ALA A 58 18.82 -2.62 21.06
CA ALA A 58 19.36 -1.71 20.05
C ALA A 58 19.05 -2.18 18.62
N LYS A 59 19.17 -3.49 18.35
CA LYS A 59 18.82 -4.07 17.04
C LYS A 59 17.31 -3.99 16.77
N ILE A 60 16.47 -4.21 17.78
CA ILE A 60 15.01 -4.09 17.66
C ILE A 60 14.63 -2.66 17.29
N ALA A 61 15.23 -1.66 17.93
CA ALA A 61 14.98 -0.24 17.62
C ALA A 61 15.23 0.07 16.14
N VAL A 62 16.40 -0.32 15.61
CA VAL A 62 16.73 -0.15 14.19
C VAL A 62 15.72 -0.82 13.26
N LEU A 63 15.25 -2.04 13.60
CA LEU A 63 14.25 -2.74 12.79
C LEU A 63 12.89 -2.05 12.80
N GLU A 64 12.46 -1.48 13.93
CA GLU A 64 11.20 -0.75 14.03
C GLU A 64 11.28 0.61 13.31
N ASP A 65 12.44 1.30 13.34
CA ASP A 65 12.68 2.51 12.57
C ASP A 65 12.57 2.23 11.06
N HIS A 66 13.21 1.14 10.60
CA HIS A 66 13.10 0.70 9.21
C HIS A 66 11.66 0.36 8.83
N ARG A 67 10.93 -0.32 9.71
CA ARG A 67 9.51 -0.64 9.47
C ARG A 67 8.67 0.62 9.36
N THR A 68 8.90 1.62 10.21
CA THR A 68 8.23 2.92 10.15
C THR A 68 8.50 3.62 8.83
N ALA A 69 9.76 3.65 8.38
CA ALA A 69 10.14 4.23 7.10
C ALA A 69 9.46 3.53 5.91
N ILE A 70 9.36 2.20 5.94
CA ILE A 70 8.59 1.44 4.94
C ILE A 70 7.11 1.80 4.97
N GLY A 71 6.52 1.93 6.16
CA GLY A 71 5.13 2.37 6.33
C GLY A 71 4.88 3.72 5.67
N ALA A 72 5.76 4.69 5.88
CA ALA A 72 5.69 6.00 5.24
C ALA A 72 5.80 5.91 3.70
N LYS A 73 6.72 5.10 3.18
CA LYS A 73 6.87 4.85 1.73
C LYS A 73 5.60 4.24 1.12
N ARG A 74 5.01 3.23 1.79
CA ARG A 74 3.75 2.62 1.35
C ARG A 74 2.60 3.63 1.34
N GLY A 75 2.49 4.46 2.38
CA GLY A 75 1.48 5.51 2.46
C GLY A 75 1.60 6.53 1.31
N LYS A 76 2.83 6.92 0.96
CA LYS A 76 3.08 7.79 -0.20
C LYS A 76 2.64 7.14 -1.51
N ILE A 77 3.05 5.89 -1.75
CA ILE A 77 2.70 5.15 -2.97
C ILE A 77 1.17 4.96 -3.08
N ASN A 78 0.49 4.60 -2.00
CA ASN A 78 -0.98 4.47 -2.01
C ASN A 78 -1.67 5.79 -2.37
N ARG A 79 -1.19 6.91 -1.82
CA ARG A 79 -1.73 8.23 -2.14
C ARG A 79 -1.51 8.58 -3.61
N GLU A 80 -0.34 8.27 -4.15
CA GLU A 80 -0.01 8.50 -5.55
C GLU A 80 -0.82 7.62 -6.50
N LEU A 81 -1.01 6.34 -6.16
CA LEU A 81 -1.88 5.41 -6.88
C LEU A 81 -3.33 5.93 -6.92
N ALA A 82 -3.87 6.35 -5.79
CA ALA A 82 -5.23 6.88 -5.71
C ALA A 82 -5.38 8.14 -6.56
N PHE A 83 -4.42 9.07 -6.49
CA PHE A 83 -4.45 10.29 -7.28
C PHE A 83 -4.31 10.02 -8.78
N HIS A 84 -3.39 9.13 -9.16
CA HIS A 84 -3.18 8.79 -10.56
C HIS A 84 -4.43 8.11 -11.16
N PHE A 85 -5.03 7.17 -10.43
CA PHE A 85 -6.29 6.55 -10.80
C PHE A 85 -7.40 7.59 -10.97
N ALA A 86 -7.62 8.45 -9.97
CA ALA A 86 -8.65 9.48 -10.02
C ALA A 86 -8.47 10.44 -11.23
N ARG A 87 -7.24 10.89 -11.48
CA ARG A 87 -6.93 11.74 -12.64
C ARG A 87 -7.25 11.02 -13.95
N GLN A 88 -6.84 9.76 -14.06
CA GLN A 88 -7.05 8.98 -15.28
C GLN A 88 -8.53 8.73 -15.57
N ILE A 89 -9.33 8.44 -14.55
CA ILE A 89 -10.78 8.29 -14.69
C ILE A 89 -11.44 9.62 -15.09
N ALA A 90 -11.02 10.74 -14.48
CA ALA A 90 -11.53 12.06 -14.85
C ALA A 90 -11.16 12.44 -16.29
N ASP A 91 -9.92 12.20 -16.70
CA ASP A 91 -9.44 12.46 -18.07
C ASP A 91 -10.25 11.63 -19.09
N TYR A 92 -10.52 10.35 -18.78
CA TYR A 92 -11.33 9.48 -19.62
C TYR A 92 -12.79 9.94 -19.69
N ALA A 93 -13.41 10.27 -18.56
CA ALA A 93 -14.78 10.75 -18.50
C ALA A 93 -14.95 12.06 -19.29
N ALA A 94 -14.00 12.98 -19.17
CA ALA A 94 -14.00 14.23 -19.93
C ALA A 94 -13.86 13.97 -21.44
N ALA A 95 -12.95 13.08 -21.85
CA ALA A 95 -12.77 12.70 -23.26
C ALA A 95 -13.99 11.99 -23.87
N ALA A 96 -14.76 11.27 -23.05
CA ALA A 96 -16.00 10.62 -23.44
C ALA A 96 -17.24 11.54 -23.31
N GLU A 97 -17.06 12.81 -22.92
CA GLU A 97 -18.15 13.76 -22.63
C GLU A 97 -19.16 13.19 -21.61
N ALA A 98 -18.68 12.37 -20.69
CA ALA A 98 -19.52 11.71 -19.71
C ALA A 98 -20.15 12.73 -18.76
N THR A 99 -21.45 12.65 -18.57
CA THR A 99 -22.20 13.51 -17.64
C THR A 99 -22.26 12.94 -16.22
N VAL A 100 -21.92 11.66 -16.04
CA VAL A 100 -21.99 10.94 -14.76
C VAL A 100 -20.81 9.97 -14.63
N ILE A 101 -20.20 9.89 -13.45
CA ILE A 101 -19.26 8.84 -13.04
C ILE A 101 -19.89 8.07 -11.90
N ALA A 102 -20.23 6.79 -12.11
CA ALA A 102 -20.72 5.91 -11.06
C ALA A 102 -19.56 5.14 -10.42
N VAL A 103 -19.58 5.01 -9.08
CA VAL A 103 -18.54 4.33 -8.29
C VAL A 103 -19.23 3.40 -7.29
N GLU A 104 -18.67 2.21 -7.08
CA GLU A 104 -19.13 1.23 -6.08
C GLU A 104 -18.34 1.38 -4.77
N ASP A 105 -18.95 0.98 -3.64
CA ASP A 105 -18.33 0.91 -2.29
C ASP A 105 -17.81 -0.50 -2.00
#